data_AF-A0A1E5WIK2-F1
#
_entry.id   AF-A0A1E5WIK2-F1
#
_cell.length_a   1.000
_cell.length_b   1.000
_cell.length_c   1.000
_cell.angle_alpha   90.00
_cell.angle_beta   90.00
_cell.angle_gamma   90.00
#
_symmetry.space_group_name_H-M   'P 1'
#
loop_
_entity.id
_entity.type
_entity.pdbx_description
1 polymer ?
#
loop_
_entity_poly.entity_id
_entity_poly.type
_entity_poly.pdbx_seq_one_letter_code
_entity_poly.pdbx_strand_id
1 'polypeptide(L)'
;MSLCKQLTSLQRLEFQGGGMSSMVKLTDEQERALQLLNSLQLLEFSCFPNLLSLPANLRSLISLKYVNIISCPSISGLPEMATTCSLFVSDCSEELSSRYKEWLQRREMMNIAEWQQRSEMMGDETLNVN
;
A
#
# COMPACT_ATOMS: atom_id res chain seq x y z
N MET A 1 26.40 1.85 -11.49
CA MET A 1 25.61 2.59 -10.47
C MET A 1 24.15 2.52 -10.88
N SER A 2 23.25 2.02 -10.03
CA SER A 2 21.82 1.91 -10.39
C SER A 2 21.13 3.28 -10.28
N LEU A 3 20.31 3.64 -11.28
CA LEU A 3 19.57 4.90 -11.34
C LEU A 3 18.79 5.19 -10.04
N CYS A 4 18.24 4.14 -9.42
CA CYS A 4 17.42 4.22 -8.21
C CYS A 4 18.18 4.78 -6.99
N LYS A 5 19.52 4.68 -6.93
CA LYS A 5 20.31 5.30 -5.86
C LYS A 5 20.41 6.82 -5.98
N GLN A 6 20.16 7.38 -7.17
CA GLN A 6 20.22 8.82 -7.42
C GLN A 6 18.84 9.48 -7.39
N LEU A 7 17.77 8.69 -7.37
CA LEU A 7 16.39 9.14 -7.32
C LEU A 7 15.89 9.32 -5.88
N THR A 8 16.73 9.92 -5.02
CA THR A 8 16.43 10.09 -3.58
C THR A 8 15.31 11.08 -3.31
N SER A 9 14.93 11.91 -4.29
CA SER A 9 13.84 12.89 -4.15
C SER A 9 12.56 12.43 -4.85
N LEU A 10 12.54 11.22 -5.43
CA LEU A 10 11.38 10.73 -6.16
C LEU A 10 10.24 10.44 -5.19
N GLN A 11 9.15 11.18 -5.32
CA GLN A 11 7.97 11.05 -4.43
C GLN A 11 6.82 10.28 -5.08
N ARG A 12 6.75 10.25 -6.40
CA ARG A 12 5.69 9.56 -7.14
C ARG A 12 6.34 8.67 -8.19
N LEU A 13 5.89 7.43 -8.24
CA LEU A 13 6.30 6.46 -9.23
C LEU A 13 5.06 5.75 -9.73
N GLU A 14 4.84 5.87 -11.03
CA GLU A 14 3.64 5.39 -11.69
C GLU A 14 4.08 4.44 -12.80
N PHE A 15 3.59 3.20 -12.72
CA PHE A 15 3.74 2.22 -13.77
C PHE A 15 2.44 2.23 -14.55
N GLN A 16 2.50 2.68 -15.80
CA GLN A 16 1.38 2.65 -16.72
C GLN A 16 1.60 1.57 -17.77
N GLY A 17 0.76 0.55 -17.73
CA GLY A 17 0.68 -0.49 -18.74
C GLY A 17 -0.20 -0.07 -19.92
N GLY A 18 -0.07 -0.80 -21.01
CA GLY A 18 -1.05 -0.81 -22.10
C GLY A 18 -1.79 -2.15 -22.14
N GLY A 19 -2.87 -2.23 -22.94
CA GLY A 19 -3.69 -3.44 -23.08
C GLY A 19 -2.93 -4.70 -23.56
N MET A 20 -1.69 -4.57 -24.03
CA MET A 20 -0.80 -5.67 -24.42
C MET A 20 0.39 -5.85 -23.46
N SER A 21 0.37 -5.24 -22.27
CA SER A 21 1.47 -5.34 -21.34
C SER A 21 1.65 -6.78 -20.86
N SER A 22 2.85 -7.33 -21.11
CA SER A 22 3.24 -8.68 -20.71
C SER A 22 3.88 -8.72 -19.31
N MET A 23 3.81 -7.62 -18.56
CA MET A 23 4.40 -7.58 -17.22
C MET A 23 3.58 -8.43 -16.26
N VAL A 24 4.21 -9.49 -15.77
CA VAL A 24 3.59 -10.47 -14.86
C VAL A 24 3.90 -10.16 -13.40
N LYS A 25 5.11 -9.68 -13.13
CA LYS A 25 5.59 -9.27 -11.81
C LYS A 25 6.83 -8.40 -11.97
N LEU A 26 7.23 -7.73 -10.89
CA LEU A 26 8.54 -7.13 -10.81
C LEU A 26 9.61 -8.23 -10.62
N THR A 27 10.80 -7.98 -11.17
CA THR A 27 11.97 -8.83 -10.93
C THR A 27 12.59 -8.48 -9.58
N ASP A 28 13.30 -9.43 -8.96
CA ASP A 28 13.96 -9.22 -7.66
C ASP A 28 14.92 -8.01 -7.66
N GLU A 29 15.51 -7.69 -8.80
CA GLU A 29 16.38 -6.52 -8.94
C GLU A 29 15.59 -5.21 -8.96
N GLN A 30 14.44 -5.17 -9.64
CA GLN A 30 13.53 -4.03 -9.62
C GLN A 30 12.91 -3.81 -8.23
N GLU A 31 12.56 -4.89 -7.52
CA GLU A 31 12.08 -4.79 -6.14
C GLU A 31 13.15 -4.21 -5.21
N ARG A 32 14.39 -4.69 -5.30
CA ARG A 32 15.51 -4.11 -4.55
C ARG A 32 15.75 -2.64 -4.93
N ALA A 33 15.59 -2.28 -6.20
CA ALA A 33 15.72 -0.91 -6.66
C ALA A 33 14.63 0.00 -6.07
N LEU A 34 13.38 -0.49 -6.01
CA LEU A 34 12.27 0.21 -5.37
C LEU A 34 12.57 0.47 -3.89
N GLN A 35 13.12 -0.51 -3.17
CA GLN A 35 13.49 -0.37 -1.74
C GLN A 35 14.52 0.73 -1.48
N LEU A 36 15.28 1.18 -2.49
CA LEU A 36 16.23 2.28 -2.34
C LEU A 36 15.56 3.67 -2.41
N LEU A 37 14.30 3.74 -2.86
CA LEU A 37 13.53 4.97 -3.02
C LEU A 37 12.88 5.39 -1.70
N ASN A 38 13.70 5.79 -0.73
CA ASN A 38 13.23 6.12 0.63
C ASN A 38 12.25 7.30 0.72
N SER A 39 12.20 8.17 -0.29
CA SER A 39 11.30 9.34 -0.32
C SER A 39 10.03 9.11 -1.13
N LEU A 40 9.81 7.89 -1.64
CA LEU A 40 8.62 7.57 -2.41
C LEU A 40 7.38 7.63 -1.52
N GLN A 41 6.38 8.42 -1.94
CA GLN A 41 5.13 8.63 -1.24
C GLN A 41 3.95 7.99 -1.97
N LEU A 42 3.98 7.94 -3.30
CA LEU A 42 2.94 7.33 -4.13
C LEU A 42 3.57 6.29 -5.05
N LEU A 43 2.98 5.09 -5.05
CA LEU A 43 3.28 4.02 -5.99
C LEU A 43 2.00 3.59 -6.70
N GLU A 44 1.97 3.66 -8.02
CA GLU A 44 0.80 3.28 -8.80
C GLU A 44 1.13 2.21 -9.86
N PHE A 45 0.19 1.28 -10.04
CA PHE A 45 0.17 0.34 -11.15
C PHE A 45 -1.17 0.45 -11.86
N SER A 46 -1.16 0.88 -13.12
CA SER A 46 -2.35 1.02 -13.94
C SER A 46 -2.27 0.18 -15.22
N CYS A 47 -3.39 -0.41 -15.65
CA CYS A 47 -3.55 -1.06 -16.95
C CYS A 47 -2.58 -2.23 -17.23
N PHE A 48 -2.36 -3.10 -16.23
CA PHE A 48 -1.58 -4.33 -16.41
C PHE A 48 -2.47 -5.57 -16.40
N PRO A 49 -2.90 -6.08 -17.58
CA PRO A 49 -3.82 -7.21 -17.65
C PRO A 49 -3.24 -8.51 -17.07
N ASN A 50 -1.92 -8.73 -17.19
CA ASN A 50 -1.26 -9.98 -16.81
C ASN A 50 -0.51 -9.90 -15.47
N LEU A 51 -0.61 -8.79 -14.72
CA LEU A 51 0.13 -8.62 -13.47
C LEU A 51 -0.46 -9.54 -12.39
N LEU A 52 0.32 -10.50 -11.92
CA LEU A 52 -0.10 -11.49 -10.93
C LEU A 52 0.19 -11.06 -9.50
N SER A 53 1.31 -10.37 -9.28
CA SER A 53 1.76 -10.05 -7.93
C SER A 53 2.49 -8.71 -7.87
N LEU A 54 2.28 -8.01 -6.76
CA LEU A 54 3.06 -6.84 -6.37
C LEU A 54 4.24 -7.23 -5.48
N PRO A 55 5.25 -6.34 -5.36
CA PRO A 55 6.38 -6.54 -4.48
C PRO A 55 5.90 -6.83 -3.06
N ALA A 56 6.37 -7.95 -2.50
CA ALA A 56 5.90 -8.42 -1.20
C ALA A 56 6.26 -7.45 -0.07
N ASN A 57 7.39 -6.73 -0.20
CA ASN A 57 7.99 -5.98 0.90
C ASN A 57 7.95 -4.45 0.72
N LEU A 58 6.76 -3.90 0.45
CA LEU A 58 6.55 -2.44 0.37
C LEU A 58 6.68 -1.74 1.72
N ARG A 59 6.59 -2.49 2.83
CA ARG A 59 6.82 -1.99 4.19
C ARG A 59 8.16 -1.30 4.40
N SER A 60 9.18 -1.67 3.64
CA SER A 60 10.51 -1.04 3.68
C SER A 60 10.50 0.42 3.22
N LEU A 61 9.49 0.84 2.44
CA LEU A 61 9.34 2.20 1.95
C LEU A 61 8.69 3.08 3.03
N ILE A 62 9.52 3.60 3.94
CA ILE A 62 9.07 4.35 5.12
C ILE A 62 8.23 5.60 4.81
N SER A 63 8.45 6.23 3.65
CA SER A 63 7.72 7.45 3.24
C SER A 63 6.46 7.15 2.45
N LEU A 64 6.17 5.89 2.15
CA LEU A 64 5.06 5.50 1.30
C LEU A 64 3.73 5.80 2.00
N LYS A 65 2.86 6.52 1.31
CA LYS A 65 1.56 6.96 1.82
C LYS A 65 0.42 6.41 0.99
N TYR A 66 0.62 6.24 -0.31
CA TYR A 66 -0.43 5.85 -1.25
C TYR A 66 0.06 4.74 -2.15
N VAL A 67 -0.73 3.68 -2.26
CA VAL A 67 -0.56 2.61 -3.25
C VAL A 67 -1.84 2.52 -4.06
N ASN A 68 -1.73 2.68 -5.38
CA ASN A 68 -2.85 2.62 -6.29
C ASN A 68 -2.68 1.42 -7.24
N ILE A 69 -3.74 0.63 -7.39
CA ILE A 69 -3.80 -0.49 -8.32
C ILE A 69 -5.08 -0.35 -9.14
N ILE A 70 -4.94 -0.10 -10.44
CA ILE A 70 -6.07 0.28 -11.30
C ILE A 70 -6.05 -0.59 -12.56
N SER A 71 -7.18 -1.19 -12.91
CA SER A 71 -7.33 -1.97 -14.15
C SER A 71 -6.29 -3.10 -14.28
N CYS A 72 -6.08 -3.85 -13.19
CA CYS A 72 -5.18 -5.00 -13.12
C CYS A 72 -5.98 -6.27 -12.79
N PRO A 73 -6.61 -6.94 -13.77
CA PRO A 73 -7.58 -8.02 -13.54
C PRO A 73 -6.97 -9.34 -13.06
N SER A 74 -5.68 -9.61 -13.26
CA SER A 74 -5.05 -10.90 -12.90
C SER A 74 -4.34 -10.91 -11.54
N ILE A 75 -4.28 -9.78 -10.85
CA ILE A 75 -3.58 -9.67 -9.57
C ILE A 75 -4.38 -10.34 -8.45
N SER A 76 -3.78 -11.17 -7.62
CA SER A 76 -4.48 -11.80 -6.47
C SER A 76 -3.90 -11.39 -5.10
N GLY A 77 -2.66 -10.92 -5.09
CA GLY A 77 -1.93 -10.60 -3.86
C GLY A 77 -2.01 -9.13 -3.47
N LEU A 78 -2.43 -8.86 -2.22
CA LEU A 78 -2.11 -7.61 -1.53
C LEU A 78 -0.64 -7.62 -1.09
N PRO A 79 0.12 -6.54 -1.34
CA PRO A 79 1.49 -6.42 -0.84
C PRO A 79 1.50 -6.13 0.67
N GLU A 80 2.58 -6.50 1.38
CA GLU A 80 2.76 -6.11 2.77
C GLU A 80 3.23 -4.66 2.83
N MET A 81 2.41 -3.80 3.44
CA MET A 81 2.64 -2.37 3.54
C MET A 81 2.56 -1.89 4.99
N ALA A 82 3.09 -0.71 5.26
CA ALA A 82 2.93 -0.09 6.57
C ALA A 82 1.44 0.22 6.84
N THR A 83 1.02 0.17 8.10
CA THR A 83 -0.36 0.48 8.53
C THR A 83 -0.76 1.94 8.23
N THR A 84 0.22 2.81 8.05
CA THR A 84 0.07 4.22 7.67
C THR A 84 -0.19 4.41 6.17
N CYS A 85 0.02 3.40 5.34
CA CYS A 85 -0.21 3.48 3.91
C CYS A 85 -1.71 3.33 3.58
N SER A 86 -2.21 4.19 2.70
CA SER A 86 -3.54 4.06 2.08
C SER A 86 -3.41 3.28 0.77
N LEU A 87 -4.26 2.28 0.61
CA LEU A 87 -4.34 1.47 -0.60
C LEU A 87 -5.63 1.81 -1.33
N PHE A 88 -5.55 1.97 -2.64
CA PHE A 88 -6.70 2.14 -3.52
C PHE A 88 -6.66 1.07 -4.60
N VAL A 89 -7.76 0.34 -4.76
CA VAL A 89 -7.91 -0.74 -5.75
C VAL A 89 -9.18 -0.48 -6.57
N SER A 90 -9.05 -0.49 -7.90
CA SER A 90 -10.16 -0.30 -8.84
C SER A 90 -10.00 -1.19 -10.07
N ASP A 91 -11.10 -1.76 -10.57
CA ASP A 91 -11.12 -2.64 -11.76
C ASP A 91 -10.05 -3.75 -11.75
N CYS A 92 -9.85 -4.37 -10.58
CA CYS A 92 -8.91 -5.47 -10.39
C CYS A 92 -9.65 -6.81 -10.22
N SER A 93 -8.91 -7.90 -10.00
CA SER A 93 -9.50 -9.22 -9.77
C SER A 93 -10.51 -9.22 -8.61
N GLU A 94 -11.47 -10.14 -8.65
CA GLU A 94 -12.41 -10.35 -7.56
C GLU A 94 -11.70 -10.75 -6.25
N GLU A 95 -10.61 -11.53 -6.36
CA GLU A 95 -9.82 -11.96 -5.21
C GLU A 95 -9.14 -10.78 -4.52
N LEU A 96 -8.44 -9.91 -5.27
CA LEU A 96 -7.82 -8.71 -4.71
C LEU A 96 -8.88 -7.77 -4.13
N SER A 97 -10.00 -7.60 -4.84
CA SER A 97 -11.11 -6.75 -4.38
C SER A 97 -11.71 -7.24 -3.07
N SER A 98 -11.81 -8.56 -2.89
CA SER A 98 -12.30 -9.18 -1.66
C SER A 98 -11.31 -8.95 -0.51
N ARG A 99 -10.02 -9.22 -0.74
CA ARG A 99 -8.96 -8.97 0.25
C ARG A 99 -8.83 -7.50 0.62
N TYR A 100 -9.03 -6.59 -0.33
CA TYR A 100 -9.04 -5.14 -0.10
C TYR A 100 -10.18 -4.72 0.83
N LYS A 101 -11.39 -5.27 0.64
CA LYS A 101 -12.52 -5.03 1.55
C LYS A 101 -12.24 -5.54 2.96
N GLU A 102 -11.69 -6.74 3.10
CA GLU A 102 -11.28 -7.28 4.40
C GLU A 102 -10.22 -6.38 5.07
N TRP A 103 -9.24 -5.90 4.30
CA TRP A 103 -8.22 -4.98 4.80
C TRP A 103 -8.82 -3.65 5.28
N LEU A 104 -9.78 -3.07 4.54
CA LEU A 104 -10.48 -1.85 4.94
C LEU A 104 -11.26 -2.06 6.25
N GLN A 105 -12.01 -3.16 6.34
CA GLN A 105 -12.77 -3.50 7.55
C GLN A 105 -11.85 -3.63 8.77
N ARG A 106 -10.71 -4.32 8.62
CA ARG A 106 -9.73 -4.45 9.71
C ARG A 106 -9.15 -3.11 10.14
N ARG A 107 -8.89 -2.20 9.20
CA ARG A 107 -8.40 -0.85 9.52
C ARG A 107 -9.44 0.02 10.21
N GLU A 108 -10.69 -0.07 9.77
CA GLU A 108 -11.80 0.64 10.41
C GLU A 108 -12.02 0.13 11.84
N MET A 109 -11.95 -1.20 12.04
CA MET A 109 -12.00 -1.81 13.37
C MET A 109 -10.84 -1.37 14.28
N MET A 110 -9.61 -1.24 13.75
CA MET A 110 -8.48 -0.72 14.52
C MET A 110 -8.70 0.73 14.96
N ASN A 111 -9.22 1.60 14.08
CA ASN A 111 -9.58 2.96 14.47
C ASN A 111 -10.64 2.96 15.59
N ILE A 112 -11.71 2.17 15.46
CA ILE A 112 -12.78 2.10 16.48
C ILE A 112 -12.23 1.61 17.84
N ALA A 113 -11.39 0.57 17.83
CA ALA A 113 -10.77 0.05 19.04
C ALA A 113 -9.82 1.07 19.70
N GLU A 114 -9.03 1.80 18.91
CA GLU A 114 -8.19 2.89 19.42
C GLU A 114 -9.02 4.01 20.05
N TRP A 115 -10.16 4.39 19.47
CA TRP A 115 -11.09 5.37 20.05
C TRP A 115 -11.71 4.87 21.35
N GLN A 116 -12.15 3.61 21.42
CA GLN A 116 -12.70 3.00 22.63
C GLN A 116 -11.66 2.98 23.75
N GLN A 117 -10.44 2.52 23.46
CA GLN A 117 -9.37 2.44 24.46
C GLN A 117 -8.90 3.84 24.93
N ARG A 118 -8.88 4.84 24.04
CA ARG A 118 -8.63 6.24 24.43
C ARG A 118 -9.75 6.83 25.28
N SER A 119 -11.00 6.48 24.99
CA SER A 119 -12.16 6.90 25.79
C SER A 119 -12.11 6.31 27.20
N GLU A 120 -11.68 5.06 27.36
CA GLU A 120 -11.54 4.39 28.65
C GLU A 120 -10.38 4.97 29.48
N MET A 121 -9.24 5.32 28.85
CA MET A 121 -8.11 5.96 29.53
C MET A 121 -8.40 7.38 30.02
N MET A 122 -9.34 8.10 29.41
CA MET A 122 -9.73 9.46 29.78
C MET A 122 -10.82 9.50 30.87
N GLY A 123 -11.28 8.34 31.36
CA GLY A 123 -12.45 8.20 32.25
C GLY A 123 -12.19 8.26 33.76
N ASP A 124 -10.97 8.51 34.25
CA ASP A 124 -10.63 8.43 35.69
C ASP A 124 -10.15 9.76 36.33
N GLU A 125 -10.19 10.90 35.63
CA GLU A 125 -9.72 12.20 36.19
C GLU A 125 -10.84 13.13 36.72
N THR A 126 -12.10 12.69 36.81
CA THR A 126 -13.20 13.56 37.28
C THR A 126 -13.87 13.12 38.58
N LEU A 127 -13.14 12.52 39.52
CA LEU A 127 -13.63 12.30 40.88
C LEU A 127 -12.57 12.61 41.94
N ASN A 128 -12.01 13.83 41.95
CA ASN A 128 -11.53 14.43 43.19
C ASN A 128 -11.44 15.96 43.11
N VAL A 129 -12.57 16.65 43.29
CA VAL A 129 -12.53 18.02 43.81
C VAL A 129 -13.57 18.09 44.92
N ASN A 130 -13.05 18.26 46.14
CA ASN A 130 -13.77 18.39 47.40
C ASN A 130 -14.74 19.57 47.41
#